data_AF-A0A9E0LUV8-F1
#
_entry.id   AF-A0A9E0LUV8-F1
#
_cell.length_a   1.000
_cell.length_b   1.000
_cell.length_c   1.000
_cell.angle_alpha   90.00
_cell.angle_beta   90.00
_cell.angle_gamma   90.00
#
_symmetry.space_group_name_H-M   'P 1'
#
loop_
_entity.id
_entity.type
_entity.pdbx_description
1 polymer ?
#
loop_
_entity_poly.entity_id
_entity_poly.type
_entity_poly.pdbx_seq_one_letter_code
_entity_poly.pdbx_strand_id
1 'polypeptide(L)' 'MSLNDQQRKFYENTLSVTKQEISDLDRQIEDELAKVKEKLAQLQNAKKAARQMYDAACLRLGIPNDLEAEEEGAAEI' A
#
# COMPACT_ATOMS: atom_id res chain seq x y z
N MET A 1 -41.67 22.60 -8.74
CA MET A 1 -41.82 22.64 -7.27
C MET A 1 -40.45 22.91 -6.67
N SER A 2 -40.30 23.98 -5.88
CA SER A 2 -39.06 24.24 -5.13
C SER A 2 -39.18 23.61 -3.74
N LEU A 3 -38.04 23.22 -3.16
CA LEU A 3 -37.97 22.79 -1.77
C LEU A 3 -38.45 23.91 -0.84
N ASN A 4 -39.12 23.54 0.25
CA ASN A 4 -39.37 24.47 1.34
C ASN A 4 -38.10 24.66 2.20
N ASP A 5 -38.09 25.66 3.07
CA ASP A 5 -36.90 26.03 3.85
C ASP A 5 -36.42 24.92 4.79
N GLN A 6 -37.33 24.11 5.33
CA GLN A 6 -36.98 22.98 6.20
C GLN A 6 -36.29 21.87 5.40
N GLN A 7 -36.83 21.54 4.23
CA GLN A 7 -36.22 20.56 3.33
C GLN A 7 -34.85 21.04 2.85
N ARG A 8 -34.71 22.32 2.51
CA ARG A 8 -33.43 22.92 2.13
C ARG A 8 -32.38 22.76 3.23
N LYS A 9 -32.71 23.14 4.47
CA LYS A 9 -31.78 23.02 5.62
C LYS A 9 -31.38 21.57 5.90
N PHE A 10 -32.31 20.62 5.76
CA PHE A 10 -32.01 19.19 5.92
C PHE A 10 -30.96 18.73 4.89
N TYR A 11 -31.15 19.04 3.62
CA TYR A 11 -30.22 18.65 2.57
C TYR A 11 -28.87 19.37 2.69
N GLU A 12 -28.85 20.65 3.04
CA GLU A 12 -27.61 21.39 3.29
C GLU A 12 -26.80 20.77 4.43
N ASN A 13 -27.46 20.39 5.53
CA ASN A 13 -26.80 19.69 6.64
C ASN A 13 -26.28 18.32 6.20
N THR A 14 -27.11 17.55 5.49
CA THR A 14 -26.74 16.22 4.98
C THR A 14 -25.52 16.30 4.06
N LEU A 15 -25.47 17.30 3.16
CA LEU A 15 -24.31 17.56 2.30
C LEU A 15 -23.07 17.92 3.10
N SER A 16 -23.20 18.74 4.15
CA SER A 16 -22.07 19.10 5.00
C SER A 16 -21.49 17.89 5.73
N VAL A 17 -22.36 17.05 6.31
CA VAL A 17 -21.94 15.85 7.05
C VAL A 17 -21.30 14.84 6.12
N THR A 18 -21.97 14.51 5.00
CA THR A 18 -21.44 13.53 4.03
C THR A 18 -20.14 13.98 3.40
N LYS A 19 -19.95 15.30 3.14
CA LYS A 19 -18.67 15.82 2.67
C LYS A 19 -17.54 15.64 3.69
N GLN A 20 -17.84 15.83 4.98
CA GLN A 20 -16.87 15.59 6.04
C GLN A 20 -16.53 14.10 6.14
N GLU A 21 -17.54 13.22 6.09
CA GLU A 21 -17.35 11.76 6.09
C GLU A 21 -16.46 11.31 4.92
N ILE A 22 -16.69 11.83 3.71
CA ILE A 22 -15.84 11.54 2.54
C ILE A 22 -14.39 11.96 2.81
N SER A 23 -14.17 13.18 3.32
CA SER A 23 -12.83 13.65 3.62
C SER A 23 -12.12 12.82 4.69
N ASP A 24 -12.86 12.29 5.67
CA ASP A 24 -12.31 11.45 6.72
C ASP A 24 -12.01 10.04 6.22
N LEU A 25 -12.81 9.52 5.27
CA LEU A 25 -12.54 8.27 4.58
C LEU A 25 -11.30 8.39 3.68
N ASP A 26 -11.14 9.48 2.94
CA ASP A 26 -9.97 9.72 2.08
C ASP A 26 -8.67 9.70 2.90
N ARG A 27 -8.67 10.35 4.07
CA ARG A 27 -7.52 10.32 5.00
C ARG A 27 -7.20 8.92 5.49
N GLN A 28 -8.20 8.14 5.88
CA GLN A 28 -8.00 6.76 6.32
C GLN A 28 -7.42 5.90 5.19
N ILE A 29 -7.88 6.09 3.95
CA ILE A 29 -7.34 5.39 2.78
C ILE A 29 -5.87 5.74 2.58
N GLU A 30 -5.50 7.03 2.64
CA GLU A 30 -4.11 7.47 2.51
C GLU A 30 -3.21 6.90 3.61
N ASP A 31 -3.68 6.89 4.86
CA ASP A 31 -2.95 6.34 5.99
C ASP A 31 -2.69 4.83 5.83
N GLU A 32 -3.70 4.06 5.41
CA GLU A 32 -3.54 2.62 5.15
C GLU A 32 -2.61 2.36 3.95
N LEU A 33 -2.70 3.15 2.88
CA LEU A 33 -1.77 3.06 1.75
C LEU A 33 -0.32 3.33 2.18
N ALA A 34 -0.09 4.28 3.09
CA ALA A 34 1.24 4.54 3.65
C ALA A 34 1.78 3.33 4.43
N LYS A 35 0.95 2.71 5.27
CA LYS A 35 1.33 1.49 6.01
C LYS A 35 1.65 0.33 5.07
N VAL A 36 0.87 0.14 4.01
CA VAL A 36 1.13 -0.91 3.01
C VAL A 36 2.45 -0.67 2.30
N LYS A 37 2.74 0.57 1.89
CA LYS A 37 4.03 0.94 1.27
C LYS A 37 5.21 0.65 2.20
N GLU A 38 5.10 1.03 3.46
CA GLU A 38 6.15 0.72 4.45
C GLU A 38 6.34 -0.78 4.61
N LYS A 39 5.23 -1.54 4.72
CA LYS A 39 5.30 -3.00 4.86
C LYS A 39 5.93 -3.67 3.64
N LEU A 40 5.61 -3.21 2.44
CA LEU A 40 6.21 -3.70 1.20
C LEU A 40 7.72 -3.45 1.18
N ALA A 41 8.17 -2.24 1.53
CA ALA A 41 9.59 -1.91 1.61
C ALA A 41 10.33 -2.80 2.63
N GLN A 42 9.74 -3.02 3.80
CA GLN A 42 10.30 -3.93 4.81
C GLN A 42 10.42 -5.38 4.28
N LEU A 43 9.39 -5.89 3.61
CA LEU A 43 9.40 -7.24 3.04
C LEU A 43 10.42 -7.38 1.90
N GLN A 44 10.55 -6.38 1.03
CA GLN A 44 11.58 -6.36 -0.02
C GLN A 44 12.99 -6.39 0.57
N ASN A 45 13.24 -5.60 1.62
CA ASN A 45 14.54 -5.61 2.30
C ASN A 45 14.83 -6.97 2.96
N ALA A 46 13.84 -7.57 3.62
CA ALA A 46 13.99 -8.91 4.21
C ALA A 46 14.24 -9.98 3.14
N LYS A 47 13.53 -9.92 2.01
CA LYS A 47 13.75 -10.82 0.85
C LYS A 47 15.18 -10.67 0.32
N LYS A 48 15.67 -9.45 0.18
CA LYS A 48 17.04 -9.17 -0.28
C LYS A 48 18.08 -9.75 0.68
N ALA A 49 17.90 -9.56 1.98
CA ALA A 49 18.81 -10.12 2.99
C ALA A 49 18.80 -11.67 2.96
N ALA A 50 17.63 -12.29 2.87
CA ALA A 50 17.51 -13.74 2.76
C ALA A 50 18.20 -14.29 1.49
N ARG A 51 18.08 -13.58 0.36
CA ARG A 51 18.79 -13.92 -0.88
C ARG A 51 20.31 -13.84 -0.72
N GLN A 52 20.83 -12.73 -0.18
CA GLN A 52 22.28 -12.62 0.06
C GLN A 52 22.84 -13.76 0.92
N MET A 53 22.06 -14.22 1.91
CA MET A 53 22.43 -15.40 2.70
C MET A 53 22.38 -16.69 1.89
N TYR A 54 21.38 -16.86 1.04
CA TYR A 54 21.27 -18.00 0.13
C TYR A 54 22.45 -18.05 -0.84
N ASP A 55 22.77 -16.93 -1.49
CA ASP A 55 23.88 -16.80 -2.43
C ASP A 55 25.21 -17.17 -1.75
N ALA A 56 25.43 -16.64 -0.54
CA ALA A 56 26.62 -16.96 0.27
C ALA A 56 26.69 -18.45 0.65
N ALA A 57 25.54 -19.08 0.93
CA ALA A 57 25.48 -20.50 1.23
C ALA A 57 25.80 -21.35 -0.01
N CYS A 58 25.21 -21.03 -1.17
CA CYS A 58 25.50 -21.71 -2.44
C CYS A 58 26.98 -21.62 -2.80
N LEU A 59 27.58 -20.43 -2.69
CA LEU A 59 29.00 -20.20 -2.93
C LEU A 59 29.87 -21.05 -1.99
N ARG A 60 29.52 -21.13 -0.71
CA ARG A 60 30.28 -21.94 0.27
C ARG A 60 30.15 -23.44 0.03
N LEU A 61 29.01 -23.90 -0.47
CA LEU A 61 28.75 -25.30 -0.81
C LEU A 61 29.29 -25.68 -2.19
N GLY A 62 29.69 -24.71 -3.01
CA GLY A 62 30.16 -24.94 -4.38
C GLY A 62 29.06 -25.40 -5.33
N ILE A 63 27.79 -25.06 -5.02
CA ILE A 63 26.63 -25.42 -5.83
C ILE A 63 26.13 -24.21 -6.63
N PRO A 64 25.54 -24.41 -7.83
CA PRO A 64 24.93 -23.34 -8.59
C PRO A 64 23.76 -22.69 -7.83
N ASN A 65 23.63 -21.37 -7.96
CA ASN A 65 22.52 -20.62 -7.42
C ASN A 65 21.37 -20.56 -8.42
N ASP A 66 20.26 -21.22 -8.11
CA ASP A 66 19.06 -21.29 -8.94
C ASP A 66 18.14 -20.07 -8.79
N LEU A 67 18.33 -19.25 -7.75
CA LEU A 67 17.53 -18.04 -7.50
C LEU A 67 18.13 -16.77 -8.12
N GLU A 68 19.35 -16.85 -8.64
CA GLU A 68 20.09 -15.75 -9.28
C GLU A 68 19.38 -15.28 -10.57
N ALA A 69 18.77 -16.20 -11.33
CA ALA A 69 18.04 -15.89 -12.57
C ALA A 69 16.70 -15.16 -12.35
N GLU A 70 16.12 -15.20 -11.14
CA GLU A 70 14.86 -14.52 -10.84
C GLU A 70 15.02 -13.02 -10.54
N GLU A 71 16.26 -12.51 -10.47
CA GLU A 71 16.55 -11.13 -10.09
C GLU A 71 16.29 -10.12 -11.22
N GLU A 72 16.50 -10.50 -12.48
CA GLU A 72 16.36 -9.60 -13.63
C GLU A 72 14.90 -9.17 -13.93
N GLY A 73 13.90 -9.93 -13.46
CA GLY A 73 12.48 -9.63 -13.71
C GLY A 73 11.74 -8.89 -12.59
N ALA A 74 12.33 -8.76 -11.39
CA ALA A 74 11.65 -8.24 -10.21
C ALA A 74 11.96 -6.77 -9.89
N ALA A 75 12.88 -6.14 -10.63
CA ALA A 75 13.28 -4.75 -10.45
C ALA A 75 12.34 -3.72 -11.12
N GLU A 76 11.30 -4.17 -11.84
CA GLU A 76 10.37 -3.30 -12.59
C GLU A 76 9.05 -2.97 -11.87
N ILE A 77 8.85 -3.38 -10.61
CA ILE A 77 7.63 -3.09 -9.82
C ILE A 77 7.87 -2.14 -8.64
#